data_AF-A0AB38YPZ9-F1
#
_entry.id   AF-A0AB38YPZ9-F1
#
_cell.length_a   1.000
_cell.length_b   1.000
_cell.length_c   1.000
_cell.angle_alpha   90.00
_cell.angle_beta   90.00
_cell.angle_gamma   90.00
#
_symmetry.space_group_name_H-M   'P 1'
#
loop_
_entity.id
_entity.type
_entity.pdbx_description
1 polymer ?
#
loop_
_entity_poly.entity_id
_entity_poly.type
_entity_poly.pdbx_seq_one_letter_code
_entity_poly.pdbx_strand_id
1 'polypeptide(L)'
;MNLQIRIWISNVVLFVVPILIAIILFLLYFTGLRILANAGYYLRIEQEQQFKSVSRITETITFYGLENDLINSLVKPSYSLLDPKEVYVEVLDQGSMVYNYGNPQIYSASAIVGLIDVNPELQGIVYQSNNTFVYEMRKYDGRHSYVYHIAIRRATHGSDSLMESVSFYIIVVSILLFIVTFFAINRFVTRFIMIHVKNMTKSLEMANRQIEMEQEQQKELLAGISHDIRTPLTAIKAYAEGVRDGIAPTEEQQKRYMGIILKRANDLDSMLEELFLITTLNYKKESRPSERIELGQFVRDFVEDHLAPYQSKGLEIKARIATETPFINANPQLLQRVLQNVLNNSAKYKMTDIGHCVIDVTSDDDFVYCVISDDGPGVPPESLERLMRPFYRVDSSRTNPQEGSGLGLSIIRRIMEIFEGRVVIENVRPHGLRIILEFPKQGEES
;
A
#
# COMPACT_ATOMS: atom_id res chain seq x y z
N MET A 1 -5.65 7.05 4.58
CA MET A 1 -6.62 7.21 3.48
C MET A 1 -6.62 5.94 2.63
N ASN A 2 -7.74 5.23 2.60
CA ASN A 2 -7.87 3.86 2.07
C ASN A 2 -7.56 3.78 0.55
N LEU A 3 -6.88 2.72 0.09
CA LEU A 3 -6.40 2.58 -1.30
C LEU A 3 -7.55 2.68 -2.32
N GLN A 4 -8.71 2.13 -1.97
CA GLN A 4 -9.93 2.20 -2.76
C GLN A 4 -10.43 3.63 -2.96
N ILE A 5 -10.33 4.48 -1.93
CA ILE A 5 -10.73 5.89 -2.01
C ILE A 5 -9.81 6.65 -2.97
N ARG A 6 -8.51 6.35 -2.99
CA ARG A 6 -7.56 6.97 -3.92
C ARG A 6 -7.81 6.59 -5.37
N ILE A 7 -8.10 5.31 -5.64
CA ILE A 7 -8.43 4.83 -7.00
C ILE A 7 -9.77 5.42 -7.45
N TRP A 8 -10.76 5.47 -6.56
CA TRP A 8 -12.04 6.08 -6.84
C TRP A 8 -11.91 7.58 -7.15
N ILE A 9 -11.16 8.34 -6.34
CA ILE A 9 -10.86 9.74 -6.61
C ILE A 9 -10.14 9.90 -7.95
N SER A 10 -9.16 9.04 -8.28
CA SER A 10 -8.45 9.11 -9.56
C SER A 10 -9.39 8.89 -10.75
N ASN A 11 -10.32 7.94 -10.65
CA ASN A 11 -11.29 7.66 -11.72
C ASN A 11 -12.33 8.79 -11.83
N VAL A 12 -12.84 9.28 -10.70
CA VAL A 12 -13.76 10.42 -10.68
C VAL A 12 -13.08 11.66 -11.29
N VAL A 13 -11.85 11.96 -10.91
CA VAL A 13 -11.10 13.10 -11.45
C VAL A 13 -10.85 12.95 -12.96
N LEU A 14 -10.56 11.74 -13.44
CA LEU A 14 -10.28 11.48 -14.86
C LEU A 14 -11.49 11.74 -15.75
N PHE A 15 -12.70 11.41 -15.30
CA PHE A 15 -13.92 11.52 -16.13
C PHE A 15 -14.76 12.76 -15.82
N VAL A 16 -14.91 13.11 -14.54
CA VAL A 16 -15.83 14.17 -14.11
C VAL A 16 -15.25 15.55 -14.37
N VAL A 17 -13.94 15.75 -14.18
CA VAL A 17 -13.32 17.07 -14.35
C VAL A 17 -13.36 17.57 -15.80
N PRO A 18 -13.03 16.75 -16.83
CA PRO A 18 -13.17 17.19 -18.22
C PRO A 18 -14.62 17.53 -18.60
N ILE A 19 -15.60 16.75 -18.12
CA ILE A 19 -17.02 17.01 -18.37
C ILE A 19 -17.44 18.32 -17.72
N LEU A 20 -17.06 18.56 -16.47
CA LEU A 20 -17.33 19.82 -15.78
C LEU A 20 -16.70 21.02 -16.49
N ILE A 21 -15.46 20.90 -16.96
CA ILE A 21 -14.79 21.96 -17.73
C ILE A 21 -15.55 22.23 -19.03
N ALA A 22 -15.96 21.20 -19.77
CA ALA A 22 -16.73 21.36 -21.00
C ALA A 22 -18.07 22.07 -20.74
N ILE A 23 -18.78 21.71 -19.66
CA ILE A 23 -20.03 22.36 -19.25
C ILE A 23 -19.78 23.83 -18.89
N ILE A 24 -18.73 24.12 -18.12
CA ILE A 24 -18.38 25.50 -17.73
C ILE A 24 -18.06 26.35 -18.97
N LEU A 25 -17.29 25.82 -19.92
CA LEU A 25 -16.97 26.51 -21.16
C LEU A 25 -18.20 26.76 -22.01
N PHE A 26 -19.10 25.78 -22.11
CA PHE A 26 -20.37 25.93 -22.80
C PHE A 26 -21.25 27.01 -22.17
N LEU A 27 -21.34 27.05 -20.84
CA LEU A 27 -22.10 28.08 -20.12
C LEU A 27 -21.50 29.47 -20.32
N LEU A 28 -20.17 29.60 -20.27
CA LEU A 28 -19.47 30.86 -20.55
C LEU A 28 -19.72 31.32 -22.00
N TYR A 29 -19.67 30.40 -22.96
CA TYR A 29 -19.97 30.65 -24.37
C TYR A 29 -21.39 31.18 -24.56
N PHE A 30 -22.37 30.44 -24.04
CA PHE A 30 -23.79 30.80 -24.16
C PHE A 30 -24.09 32.15 -23.51
N THR A 31 -23.49 32.41 -22.34
CA THR A 31 -23.62 33.69 -21.64
C THR A 31 -23.02 34.83 -22.47
N GLY A 32 -21.85 34.63 -23.09
CA GLY A 32 -21.22 35.62 -23.97
C GLY A 32 -22.08 35.98 -25.19
N LEU A 33 -22.64 34.97 -25.87
CA LEU A 33 -23.56 35.19 -26.99
C LEU A 33 -24.81 35.97 -26.56
N ARG A 34 -25.34 35.68 -25.37
CA ARG A 34 -26.51 36.39 -24.84
C ARG A 34 -26.23 37.86 -24.53
N ILE A 35 -25.03 38.17 -24.02
CA ILE A 35 -24.60 39.56 -23.79
C ILE A 35 -24.57 40.33 -25.12
N LEU A 36 -24.06 39.72 -26.20
CA LEU A 36 -24.03 40.32 -27.53
C LEU A 36 -25.44 40.54 -28.10
N ALA A 37 -26.33 39.55 -27.96
CA ALA A 37 -27.72 39.66 -28.38
C ALA A 37 -28.46 40.78 -27.64
N ASN A 38 -28.25 40.91 -26.34
CA ASN A 38 -28.81 42.02 -25.55
C ASN A 38 -28.26 43.39 -25.96
N ALA A 39 -27.04 43.45 -26.53
CA ALA A 39 -26.46 44.66 -27.09
C ALA A 39 -26.95 44.96 -28.53
N GLY A 40 -27.89 44.16 -29.05
CA GLY A 40 -28.49 44.33 -30.38
C GLY A 40 -27.78 43.57 -31.50
N TYR A 41 -26.78 42.75 -31.18
CA TYR A 41 -26.09 41.88 -32.13
C TYR A 41 -26.69 40.48 -32.07
N TYR A 42 -27.69 40.20 -32.92
CA TYR A 42 -28.40 38.92 -32.94
C TYR A 42 -27.80 37.92 -33.94
N LEU A 43 -28.14 36.64 -33.75
CA LEU A 43 -27.83 35.59 -34.72
C LEU A 43 -28.80 35.70 -35.90
N ARG A 44 -28.27 35.99 -37.09
CA ARG A 44 -29.03 36.13 -38.33
C ARG A 44 -28.88 34.89 -39.20
N ILE A 45 -29.94 34.57 -39.96
CA ILE A 45 -30.01 33.37 -40.80
C ILE A 45 -29.99 33.77 -42.27
N GLU A 46 -28.99 33.30 -43.00
CA GLU A 46 -28.79 33.62 -44.42
C GLU A 46 -29.11 32.45 -45.34
N GLN A 47 -28.91 31.22 -44.86
CA GLN A 47 -29.03 30.00 -45.65
C GLN A 47 -30.16 29.11 -45.15
N GLU A 48 -30.83 28.42 -46.07
CA GLU A 48 -31.88 27.45 -45.76
C GLU A 48 -31.39 26.35 -44.81
N GLN A 49 -30.13 25.91 -44.94
CA GLN A 49 -29.55 24.88 -44.09
C GLN A 49 -29.36 25.35 -42.64
N GLN A 50 -28.98 26.61 -42.44
CA GLN A 50 -28.92 27.23 -41.11
C GLN A 50 -30.33 27.30 -40.50
N PHE A 51 -31.31 27.74 -41.29
CA PHE A 51 -32.71 27.79 -40.87
C PHE A 51 -33.25 26.42 -40.46
N LYS A 52 -33.03 25.37 -41.26
CA LYS A 52 -33.41 23.98 -40.92
C LYS A 52 -32.82 23.54 -39.59
N SER A 53 -31.55 23.85 -39.36
CA SER A 53 -30.85 23.47 -38.14
C SER A 53 -31.40 24.22 -36.92
N VAL A 54 -31.56 25.54 -37.02
CA VAL A 54 -32.13 26.37 -35.94
C VAL A 54 -33.56 25.96 -35.63
N SER A 55 -34.38 25.69 -36.65
CA SER A 55 -35.78 25.30 -36.47
C SER A 55 -35.91 23.99 -35.70
N ARG A 56 -35.14 22.95 -36.07
CA ARG A 56 -35.14 21.66 -35.35
C ARG A 56 -34.63 21.78 -33.91
N ILE A 57 -33.59 22.58 -33.69
CA ILE A 57 -33.05 22.80 -32.33
C ILE A 57 -34.08 23.51 -31.46
N THR A 58 -34.66 24.60 -31.97
CA THR A 58 -35.64 25.41 -31.23
C THR A 58 -36.95 24.66 -30.99
N GLU A 59 -37.41 23.88 -31.97
CA GLU A 59 -38.52 22.91 -31.83
C GLU A 59 -38.26 21.93 -30.67
N THR A 60 -37.11 21.25 -30.70
CA THR A 60 -36.73 20.25 -29.68
C THR A 60 -36.69 20.88 -28.28
N ILE A 61 -36.03 22.04 -28.14
CA ILE A 61 -35.94 22.76 -26.88
C ILE A 61 -37.32 23.17 -26.37
N THR A 62 -38.19 23.62 -27.27
CA THR A 62 -39.52 24.12 -26.91
C THR A 62 -40.44 23.02 -26.45
N PHE A 63 -40.49 21.89 -27.15
CA PHE A 63 -41.28 20.74 -26.68
C PHE A 63 -40.74 20.16 -25.38
N TYR A 64 -39.42 20.01 -25.26
CA TYR A 64 -38.82 19.57 -24.01
C TYR A 64 -39.14 20.52 -22.85
N GLY A 65 -39.10 21.83 -23.10
CA GLY A 65 -39.42 22.84 -22.10
C GLY A 65 -40.90 22.90 -21.73
N LEU A 66 -41.81 22.65 -22.66
CA LEU A 66 -43.25 22.54 -22.38
C LEU A 66 -43.55 21.29 -21.52
N GLU A 67 -42.96 20.14 -21.87
CA GLU A 67 -43.18 18.88 -21.15
C GLU A 67 -42.63 18.91 -19.70
N ASN A 68 -41.61 19.72 -19.43
CA ASN A 68 -40.91 19.76 -18.13
C ASN A 68 -41.12 21.07 -17.36
N ASP A 69 -42.03 21.95 -17.78
CA ASP A 69 -42.29 23.28 -17.18
C ASP A 69 -41.04 24.19 -17.10
N LEU A 70 -40.20 24.14 -18.14
CA LEU A 70 -38.95 24.91 -18.26
C LEU A 70 -39.07 26.08 -19.25
N ILE A 71 -40.27 26.64 -19.42
CA ILE A 71 -40.50 27.73 -20.39
C ILE A 71 -39.65 28.97 -20.06
N ASN A 72 -39.62 29.38 -18.80
CA ASN A 72 -38.88 30.59 -18.39
C ASN A 72 -37.37 30.36 -18.29
N SER A 73 -36.95 29.14 -17.94
CA SER A 73 -35.54 28.79 -17.65
C SER A 73 -34.77 28.30 -18.88
N LEU A 74 -35.44 27.67 -19.85
CA LEU A 74 -34.82 27.06 -21.02
C LEU A 74 -35.32 27.67 -22.34
N VAL A 75 -36.64 27.71 -22.54
CA VAL A 75 -37.25 28.09 -23.83
C VAL A 75 -37.08 29.58 -24.13
N LYS A 76 -37.47 30.48 -23.20
CA LYS A 76 -37.31 31.93 -23.39
C LYS A 76 -35.84 32.32 -23.66
N PRO A 77 -34.84 31.83 -22.89
CA PRO A 77 -33.44 32.11 -23.18
C PRO A 77 -32.96 31.63 -24.54
N SER A 78 -33.41 30.46 -25.05
CA SER A 78 -32.93 29.95 -26.33
C SER A 78 -33.33 30.83 -27.51
N TYR A 79 -34.50 31.47 -27.44
CA TYR A 79 -34.95 32.40 -28.48
C TYR A 79 -34.32 33.80 -28.40
N SER A 80 -33.80 34.19 -27.23
CA SER A 80 -33.21 35.53 -27.04
C SER A 80 -31.97 35.83 -27.90
N LEU A 81 -31.38 34.80 -28.50
CA LEU A 81 -30.26 34.94 -29.44
C LEU A 81 -30.72 35.37 -30.85
N LEU A 82 -32.01 35.24 -31.16
CA LEU A 82 -32.60 35.59 -32.45
C LEU A 82 -33.21 36.98 -32.39
N ASP A 83 -33.10 37.74 -33.48
CA ASP A 83 -33.64 39.11 -33.56
C ASP A 83 -35.18 39.08 -33.47
N PRO A 84 -35.78 39.65 -32.40
CA PRO A 84 -37.24 39.63 -32.23
C PRO A 84 -37.98 40.43 -33.30
N LYS A 85 -37.29 41.29 -34.08
CA LYS A 85 -37.89 42.04 -35.18
C LYS A 85 -37.96 41.25 -36.50
N GLU A 86 -37.14 40.21 -36.62
CA GLU A 86 -36.94 39.42 -37.85
C GLU A 86 -37.29 37.92 -37.66
N VAL A 87 -37.77 37.54 -36.47
CA VAL A 87 -38.25 36.19 -36.15
C VAL A 87 -39.66 36.25 -35.59
N TYR A 88 -40.46 35.24 -35.87
CA TYR A 88 -41.70 34.94 -35.17
C TYR A 88 -41.75 33.45 -34.84
N VAL A 89 -42.14 33.14 -33.61
CA VAL A 89 -42.40 31.78 -33.14
C VAL A 89 -43.74 31.77 -32.46
N GLU A 90 -44.54 30.76 -32.74
CA GLU A 90 -45.74 30.47 -31.96
C GLU A 90 -45.86 28.98 -31.70
N VAL A 91 -46.40 28.66 -30.53
CA VAL A 91 -46.81 27.30 -30.18
C VAL A 91 -48.25 27.34 -29.76
N LEU A 92 -49.04 26.47 -30.37
CA LEU A 92 -50.45 26.28 -30.08
C LEU A 92 -50.63 24.91 -29.45
N ASP A 93 -51.47 24.80 -28.43
CA ASP A 93 -51.97 23.53 -27.90
C ASP A 93 -53.49 23.49 -28.05
N GLN A 94 -54.01 22.50 -28.77
CA GLN A 94 -55.44 22.38 -29.09
C GLN A 94 -56.01 23.69 -29.68
N GLY A 95 -55.19 24.41 -30.46
CA GLY A 95 -55.53 25.70 -31.07
C GLY A 95 -55.40 26.93 -30.17
N SER A 96 -55.06 26.78 -28.88
CA SER A 96 -54.80 27.89 -27.96
C SER A 96 -53.31 28.20 -27.90
N MET A 97 -52.93 29.48 -28.00
CA MET A 97 -51.52 29.88 -27.96
C MET A 97 -50.92 29.69 -26.56
N VAL A 98 -49.92 28.83 -26.46
CA VAL A 98 -49.21 28.52 -25.20
C VAL A 98 -47.84 29.20 -25.10
N TYR A 99 -47.24 29.56 -26.23
CA TYR A 99 -46.00 30.33 -26.28
C TYR A 99 -45.90 31.17 -27.56
N ASN A 100 -45.30 32.36 -27.46
CA ASN A 100 -44.90 33.15 -28.62
C ASN A 100 -43.58 33.88 -28.40
N TYR A 101 -42.92 34.25 -29.50
CA TYR A 101 -41.73 35.09 -29.50
C TYR A 101 -41.62 35.88 -30.80
N GLY A 102 -41.21 37.14 -30.71
CA GLY A 102 -40.89 37.97 -31.87
C GLY A 102 -42.08 38.66 -32.54
N ASN A 103 -41.98 38.94 -33.83
CA ASN A 103 -42.88 39.84 -34.56
C ASN A 103 -43.91 39.08 -35.44
N PRO A 104 -45.20 39.06 -35.09
CA PRO A 104 -46.23 38.31 -35.83
C PRO A 104 -46.41 38.78 -37.27
N GLN A 105 -45.98 39.99 -37.63
CA GLN A 105 -46.09 40.51 -39.01
C GLN A 105 -45.20 39.78 -40.02
N ILE A 106 -44.22 39.01 -39.55
CA ILE A 106 -43.35 38.18 -40.40
C ILE A 106 -44.09 36.94 -40.87
N TYR A 107 -45.05 36.48 -40.08
CA TYR A 107 -45.84 35.30 -40.37
C TYR A 107 -47.14 35.69 -41.07
N SER A 108 -47.34 35.18 -42.28
CA SER A 108 -48.61 35.28 -43.00
C SER A 108 -49.24 33.90 -43.06
N ALA A 109 -50.30 33.69 -42.28
CA ALA A 109 -51.03 32.42 -42.24
C ALA A 109 -51.53 31.98 -43.62
N SER A 110 -51.79 32.92 -44.54
CA SER A 110 -52.31 32.62 -45.88
C SER A 110 -51.30 32.00 -46.85
N ALA A 111 -50.00 31.96 -46.52
CA ALA A 111 -48.96 31.43 -47.41
C ALA A 111 -48.57 29.96 -47.14
N ILE A 112 -49.00 29.38 -46.00
CA ILE A 112 -48.40 28.15 -45.44
C ILE A 112 -49.46 27.11 -45.10
N VAL A 113 -50.56 27.56 -44.47
CA VAL A 113 -51.68 26.73 -44.03
C VAL A 113 -52.28 25.94 -45.21
N GLY A 114 -52.30 26.52 -46.42
CA GLY A 114 -52.91 25.89 -47.60
C GLY A 114 -52.14 24.72 -48.23
N LEU A 115 -50.85 24.52 -47.94
CA LEU A 115 -50.04 23.44 -48.55
C LEU A 115 -49.92 22.21 -47.65
N ILE A 116 -49.83 22.40 -46.32
CA ILE A 116 -49.64 21.33 -45.34
C ILE A 116 -50.97 20.67 -44.95
N ASP A 117 -52.07 21.44 -44.89
CA ASP A 117 -53.41 20.87 -44.67
C ASP A 117 -53.87 19.95 -45.83
N VAL A 118 -53.22 20.06 -47.00
CA VAL A 118 -53.48 19.25 -48.19
C VAL A 118 -52.58 18.00 -48.27
N ASN A 119 -51.38 18.03 -47.67
CA ASN A 119 -50.50 16.86 -47.58
C ASN A 119 -49.79 16.79 -46.22
N PRO A 120 -50.28 15.95 -45.29
CA PRO A 120 -49.69 15.75 -43.97
C PRO A 120 -48.25 15.23 -43.97
N GLU A 121 -47.77 14.64 -45.08
CA GLU A 121 -46.37 14.19 -45.20
C GLU A 121 -45.37 15.35 -45.31
N LEU A 122 -45.85 16.59 -45.49
CA LEU A 122 -45.03 17.80 -45.60
C LEU A 122 -44.63 18.41 -44.24
N GLN A 123 -44.91 17.72 -43.12
CA GLN A 123 -44.48 18.13 -41.79
C GLN A 123 -42.95 18.24 -41.70
N GLY A 124 -42.47 19.34 -41.08
CA GLY A 124 -41.04 19.60 -40.95
C GLY A 124 -40.33 20.09 -42.23
N ILE A 125 -41.09 20.45 -43.27
CA ILE A 125 -40.54 21.06 -44.49
C ILE A 125 -40.36 22.57 -44.32
N VAL A 126 -39.24 23.06 -44.86
CA VAL A 126 -38.93 24.49 -44.91
C VAL A 126 -39.48 25.07 -46.20
N TYR A 127 -40.29 26.11 -46.08
CA TYR A 127 -40.81 26.87 -47.21
C TYR A 127 -40.13 28.24 -47.24
N GLN A 128 -39.73 28.66 -48.44
CA GLN A 128 -39.24 30.01 -48.68
C GLN A 128 -40.29 30.79 -49.46
N SER A 129 -40.82 31.85 -48.86
CA SER A 129 -41.74 32.77 -49.51
C SER A 129 -41.40 34.20 -49.09
N ASN A 130 -41.35 35.13 -50.05
CA ASN A 130 -41.05 36.55 -49.81
C ASN A 130 -39.83 36.79 -48.89
N ASN A 131 -38.72 36.11 -49.17
CA ASN A 131 -37.47 36.22 -48.41
C ASN A 131 -37.60 35.84 -46.91
N THR A 132 -38.60 35.02 -46.56
CA THR A 132 -38.82 34.48 -45.22
C THR A 132 -38.80 32.96 -45.30
N PHE A 133 -38.07 32.33 -44.38
CA PHE A 133 -38.09 30.90 -44.18
C PHE A 133 -39.12 30.55 -43.11
N VAL A 134 -39.94 29.53 -43.35
CA VAL A 134 -40.91 29.05 -42.37
C VAL A 134 -40.81 27.55 -42.19
N TYR A 135 -41.00 27.10 -40.95
CA TYR A 135 -41.02 25.71 -40.54
C TYR A 135 -42.25 25.47 -39.63
N GLU A 136 -42.96 24.38 -39.89
CA GLU A 136 -44.12 23.91 -39.12
C GLU A 136 -43.91 22.46 -38.66
N MET A 137 -44.29 22.19 -37.41
CA MET A 137 -44.31 20.85 -36.83
C MET A 137 -45.57 20.63 -36.00
N ARG A 138 -46.23 19.49 -36.18
CA ARG A 138 -47.39 19.07 -35.38
C ARG A 138 -47.02 17.86 -34.54
N LYS A 139 -47.33 17.89 -33.24
CA LYS A 139 -47.04 16.78 -32.32
C LYS A 139 -48.30 16.44 -31.52
N TYR A 140 -48.61 15.15 -31.43
CA TYR A 140 -49.74 14.63 -30.65
C TYR A 140 -49.23 13.62 -29.61
N ASP A 141 -49.52 13.84 -28.34
CA ASP A 141 -49.08 12.97 -27.24
C ASP A 141 -50.21 12.12 -26.63
N GLY A 142 -51.42 12.18 -27.21
CA GLY A 142 -52.61 11.51 -26.71
C GLY A 142 -53.51 12.38 -25.83
N ARG A 143 -53.02 13.49 -25.28
CA ARG A 143 -53.79 14.47 -24.48
C ARG A 143 -53.73 15.86 -25.09
N HIS A 144 -52.59 16.25 -25.63
CA HIS A 144 -52.31 17.54 -26.22
C HIS A 144 -52.03 17.42 -27.71
N SER A 145 -52.44 18.44 -28.47
CA SER A 145 -52.17 18.54 -29.90
C SER A 145 -51.44 19.84 -30.14
N TYR A 146 -50.12 19.75 -30.19
CA TYR A 146 -49.27 20.90 -30.35
C TYR A 146 -49.01 21.22 -31.81
N VAL A 147 -49.00 22.51 -32.13
CA VAL A 147 -48.54 23.05 -33.42
C VAL A 147 -47.44 24.06 -33.14
N TYR A 148 -46.27 23.84 -33.72
CA TYR A 148 -45.09 24.70 -33.62
C TYR A 148 -44.85 25.38 -34.96
N HIS A 149 -44.80 26.71 -34.94
CA HIS A 149 -44.41 27.52 -36.10
C HIS A 149 -43.20 28.37 -35.77
N ILE A 150 -42.24 28.42 -36.69
CA ILE A 150 -41.14 29.38 -36.66
C ILE A 150 -40.96 29.98 -38.05
N ALA A 151 -40.98 31.31 -38.13
CA ALA A 151 -40.72 32.09 -39.33
C ALA A 151 -39.55 33.04 -39.08
N ILE A 152 -38.59 33.06 -40.00
CA ILE A 152 -37.39 33.91 -39.89
C ILE A 152 -37.16 34.60 -41.22
N ARG A 153 -37.07 35.93 -41.21
CA ARG A 153 -36.70 36.70 -42.39
C ARG A 153 -35.23 36.44 -42.71
N ARG A 154 -34.94 36.13 -43.97
CA ARG A 154 -33.58 35.93 -44.46
C ARG A 154 -32.84 37.26 -44.44
N ALA A 155 -31.67 37.29 -43.81
CA ALA A 155 -30.83 38.49 -43.80
C ALA A 155 -30.29 38.80 -45.21
N THR A 156 -30.38 40.07 -45.62
CA THR A 156 -29.76 40.61 -46.83
C THR A 156 -28.59 41.47 -46.40
N HIS A 157 -27.36 41.07 -46.77
CA HIS A 157 -26.09 41.56 -46.23
C HIS A 157 -26.08 43.03 -45.76
N GLY A 158 -25.75 43.25 -44.48
CA GLY A 158 -25.51 44.57 -43.91
C GLY A 158 -24.87 44.51 -42.51
N SER A 159 -23.62 44.97 -42.41
CA SER A 159 -22.79 45.21 -41.19
C SER A 159 -22.81 44.14 -40.08
N ASP A 160 -22.93 42.86 -40.44
CA ASP A 160 -23.02 41.71 -39.50
C ASP A 160 -21.67 41.00 -39.24
N SER A 161 -20.55 41.55 -39.73
CA SER A 161 -19.22 40.92 -39.62
C SER A 161 -18.72 40.76 -38.18
N LEU A 162 -19.20 41.60 -37.25
CA LEU A 162 -18.78 41.56 -35.84
C LEU A 162 -19.30 40.31 -35.13
N MET A 163 -20.60 40.01 -35.22
CA MET A 163 -21.19 38.86 -34.53
C MET A 163 -20.65 37.53 -35.08
N GLU A 164 -20.48 37.44 -36.39
CA GLU A 164 -19.91 36.28 -37.06
C GLU A 164 -18.43 36.07 -36.67
N SER A 165 -17.62 37.14 -36.71
CA SER A 165 -16.21 37.07 -36.33
C SER A 165 -16.05 36.72 -34.85
N VAL A 166 -16.82 37.38 -33.96
CA VAL A 166 -16.77 37.12 -32.52
C VAL A 166 -17.18 35.68 -32.21
N SER A 167 -18.28 35.20 -32.79
CA SER A 167 -18.71 33.80 -32.60
C SER A 167 -17.66 32.81 -33.09
N PHE A 168 -17.03 33.06 -34.24
CA PHE A 168 -15.94 32.24 -34.77
C PHE A 168 -14.73 32.20 -33.81
N TYR A 169 -14.24 33.35 -33.36
CA TYR A 169 -13.10 33.41 -32.44
C TYR A 169 -13.40 32.72 -31.11
N ILE A 170 -14.61 32.87 -30.56
CA ILE A 170 -14.96 32.21 -29.30
C ILE A 170 -15.00 30.68 -29.48
N ILE A 171 -15.53 30.16 -30.61
CA ILE A 171 -15.51 28.72 -30.92
C ILE A 171 -14.05 28.21 -30.98
N VAL A 172 -13.18 28.92 -31.69
CA VAL A 172 -11.76 28.55 -31.83
C VAL A 172 -11.07 28.53 -30.46
N VAL A 173 -11.26 29.57 -29.63
CA VAL A 173 -10.69 29.65 -28.28
C VAL A 173 -11.23 28.53 -27.38
N SER A 174 -12.52 28.21 -27.47
CA SER A 174 -13.15 27.14 -26.69
C SER A 174 -12.58 25.76 -27.05
N ILE A 175 -12.40 25.49 -28.35
CA ILE A 175 -11.77 24.25 -28.83
C ILE A 175 -10.33 24.16 -28.35
N LEU A 176 -9.56 25.26 -28.44
CA LEU A 176 -8.18 25.29 -28.00
C LEU A 176 -8.07 25.03 -26.49
N LEU A 177 -8.91 25.67 -25.68
CA LEU A 177 -8.92 25.49 -24.23
C LEU A 177 -9.34 24.07 -23.84
N PHE A 178 -10.31 23.49 -24.54
CA PHE A 178 -10.68 22.08 -24.38
C PHE A 178 -9.49 21.14 -24.67
N ILE A 179 -8.77 21.35 -25.77
CA ILE A 179 -7.60 20.54 -26.12
C ILE A 179 -6.51 20.66 -25.04
N VAL A 180 -6.17 21.88 -24.64
CA VAL A 180 -5.12 22.13 -23.63
C VAL A 180 -5.48 21.48 -22.29
N THR A 181 -6.72 21.66 -21.83
CA THR A 181 -7.18 21.06 -20.55
C THR A 181 -7.22 19.54 -20.63
N PHE A 182 -7.68 18.96 -21.74
CA PHE A 182 -7.66 17.52 -21.96
C PHE A 182 -6.25 16.94 -21.84
N PHE A 183 -5.27 17.52 -22.53
CA PHE A 183 -3.88 17.06 -22.45
C PHE A 183 -3.26 17.27 -21.07
N ALA A 184 -3.55 18.39 -20.41
CA ALA A 184 -3.06 18.68 -19.07
C ALA A 184 -3.58 17.65 -18.05
N ILE A 185 -4.88 17.34 -18.09
CA ILE A 185 -5.52 16.34 -17.22
C ILE A 185 -4.96 14.95 -17.50
N ASN A 186 -4.89 14.55 -18.77
CA ASN A 186 -4.36 13.24 -19.14
C ASN A 186 -2.90 13.06 -18.67
N ARG A 187 -2.06 14.09 -18.87
CA ARG A 187 -0.67 14.09 -18.38
C ARG A 187 -0.61 14.01 -16.85
N PHE A 188 -1.46 14.76 -16.15
CA PHE A 188 -1.53 14.74 -14.69
C PHE A 188 -1.92 13.36 -14.16
N VAL A 189 -3.00 12.78 -14.68
CA VAL A 189 -3.49 11.46 -14.25
C VAL A 189 -2.45 10.38 -14.56
N THR A 190 -1.87 10.39 -15.76
CA THR A 190 -0.81 9.43 -16.13
C THR A 190 0.37 9.50 -15.18
N ARG A 191 0.86 10.72 -14.86
CA ARG A 191 1.96 10.89 -13.90
C ARG A 191 1.58 10.42 -12.50
N PHE A 192 0.38 10.75 -12.04
CA PHE A 192 -0.10 10.35 -10.72
C PHE A 192 -0.18 8.83 -10.57
N ILE A 193 -0.78 8.14 -11.55
CA ILE A 193 -0.88 6.68 -11.58
C ILE A 193 0.51 6.06 -11.64
N MET A 194 1.39 6.55 -12.52
CA MET A 194 2.73 6.00 -12.69
C MET A 194 3.59 6.09 -11.42
N ILE A 195 3.51 7.20 -10.67
CA ILE A 195 4.19 7.34 -9.37
C ILE A 195 3.67 6.29 -8.39
N HIS A 196 2.35 6.10 -8.33
CA HIS A 196 1.75 5.14 -7.41
C HIS A 196 2.12 3.70 -7.75
N VAL A 197 2.04 3.33 -9.04
CA VAL A 197 2.45 2.02 -9.54
C VAL A 197 3.92 1.77 -9.23
N LYS A 198 4.81 2.73 -9.51
CA LYS A 198 6.25 2.62 -9.24
C LYS A 198 6.57 2.39 -7.76
N ASN A 199 5.85 3.07 -6.87
CA ASN A 199 6.03 2.87 -5.43
C ASN A 199 5.55 1.49 -4.98
N MET A 200 4.41 1.04 -5.51
CA MET A 200 3.85 -0.28 -5.21
C MET A 200 4.72 -1.43 -5.74
N THR A 201 5.24 -1.31 -6.97
CA THR A 201 6.17 -2.30 -7.52
C THR A 201 7.45 -2.35 -6.71
N LYS A 202 8.00 -1.21 -6.30
CA LYS A 202 9.19 -1.16 -5.44
C LYS A 202 8.95 -1.82 -4.08
N SER A 203 7.81 -1.57 -3.43
CA SER A 203 7.48 -2.23 -2.16
C SER A 203 7.29 -3.74 -2.34
N LEU A 204 6.70 -4.16 -3.46
CA LEU A 204 6.50 -5.58 -3.78
C LEU A 204 7.85 -6.28 -4.04
N GLU A 205 8.75 -5.65 -4.80
CA GLU A 205 10.11 -6.15 -5.03
C GLU A 205 10.88 -6.28 -3.71
N MET A 206 10.78 -5.31 -2.81
CA MET A 206 11.40 -5.37 -1.49
C MET A 206 10.83 -6.51 -0.65
N ALA A 207 9.50 -6.68 -0.63
CA ALA A 207 8.85 -7.78 0.09
C ALA A 207 9.25 -9.15 -0.47
N ASN A 208 9.30 -9.31 -1.80
CA ASN A 208 9.73 -10.55 -2.43
C ASN A 208 11.18 -10.90 -2.11
N ARG A 209 12.09 -9.91 -2.18
CA ARG A 209 13.49 -10.12 -1.78
C ARG A 209 13.62 -10.55 -0.32
N GLN A 210 12.82 -9.96 0.57
CA GLN A 210 12.81 -10.35 1.98
C GLN A 210 12.37 -11.81 2.15
N ILE A 211 11.31 -12.22 1.46
CA ILE A 211 10.83 -13.61 1.47
C ILE A 211 11.89 -14.57 0.92
N GLU A 212 12.56 -14.22 -0.19
CA GLU A 212 13.64 -15.03 -0.77
C GLU A 212 14.81 -15.18 0.21
N MET A 213 15.22 -14.10 0.89
CA MET A 213 16.27 -14.16 1.91
C MET A 213 15.88 -15.05 3.09
N GLU A 214 14.64 -14.96 3.57
CA GLU A 214 14.13 -15.82 4.66
C GLU A 214 14.08 -17.29 4.24
N GLN A 215 13.66 -17.58 3.01
CA GLN A 215 13.65 -18.94 2.47
C GLN A 215 15.06 -19.52 2.35
N GLU A 216 16.02 -18.72 1.90
CA GLU A 216 17.41 -19.18 1.78
C GLU A 216 18.02 -19.46 3.15
N GLN A 217 17.80 -18.58 4.14
CA GLN A 217 18.20 -18.81 5.52
C GLN A 217 17.55 -20.07 6.11
N GLN A 218 16.27 -20.32 5.81
CA GLN A 218 15.58 -21.52 6.25
C GLN A 218 16.17 -22.79 5.61
N LYS A 219 16.52 -22.74 4.32
CA LYS A 219 17.18 -23.86 3.62
C LYS A 219 18.57 -24.14 4.20
N GLU A 220 19.39 -23.12 4.41
CA GLU A 220 20.70 -23.25 5.05
C GLU A 220 20.58 -23.86 6.44
N LEU A 221 19.60 -23.41 7.24
CA LEU A 221 19.31 -23.95 8.57
C LEU A 221 18.94 -25.45 8.48
N LEU A 222 18.02 -25.84 7.59
CA LEU A 222 17.59 -27.23 7.42
C LEU A 222 18.73 -28.14 6.92
N ALA A 223 19.59 -27.63 6.04
CA ALA A 223 20.77 -28.35 5.57
C ALA A 223 21.77 -28.59 6.72
N GLY A 224 22.03 -27.56 7.53
CA GLY A 224 22.89 -27.65 8.73
C GLY A 224 22.35 -28.66 9.75
N ILE A 225 21.05 -28.57 10.08
CA ILE A 225 20.36 -29.52 10.97
C ILE A 225 20.55 -30.96 10.47
N SER A 226 20.30 -31.18 9.18
CA SER A 226 20.37 -32.52 8.59
C SER A 226 21.77 -33.11 8.65
N HIS A 227 22.80 -32.28 8.48
CA HIS A 227 24.19 -32.70 8.61
C HIS A 227 24.53 -33.09 10.05
N ASP A 228 24.19 -32.23 11.00
CA ASP A 228 24.61 -32.40 12.39
C ASP A 228 23.79 -33.47 13.13
N ILE A 229 22.56 -33.77 12.69
CA ILE A 229 21.79 -34.94 13.14
C ILE A 229 22.41 -36.24 12.58
N ARG A 230 22.93 -36.22 11.35
CA ARG A 230 23.50 -37.42 10.71
C ARG A 230 24.72 -37.94 11.48
N THR A 231 25.58 -37.06 11.99
CA THR A 231 26.80 -37.43 12.72
C THR A 231 26.56 -38.32 13.95
N PRO A 232 25.76 -37.92 14.97
CA PRO A 232 25.47 -38.76 16.13
C PRO A 232 24.67 -40.00 15.72
N LEU A 233 23.75 -39.89 14.76
CA LEU A 233 22.98 -41.04 14.27
C LEU A 233 23.86 -42.11 13.61
N THR A 234 24.84 -41.70 12.79
CA THR A 234 25.82 -42.62 12.18
C THR A 234 26.67 -43.28 13.26
N ALA A 235 27.08 -42.55 14.30
CA ALA A 235 27.82 -43.13 15.42
C ALA A 235 26.97 -44.16 16.19
N ILE A 236 25.72 -43.81 16.55
CA ILE A 236 24.77 -44.74 17.21
C ILE A 236 24.64 -46.02 16.39
N LYS A 237 24.41 -45.89 15.08
CA LYS A 237 24.27 -47.04 14.18
C LYS A 237 25.55 -47.89 14.13
N ALA A 238 26.71 -47.27 13.94
CA ALA A 238 27.99 -47.98 13.85
C ALA A 238 28.36 -48.74 15.14
N TYR A 239 28.17 -48.11 16.30
CA TYR A 239 28.42 -48.77 17.59
C TYR A 239 27.39 -49.86 17.88
N ALA A 240 26.11 -49.67 17.51
CA ALA A 240 25.09 -50.71 17.65
C ALA A 240 25.36 -51.92 16.73
N GLU A 241 25.74 -51.68 15.47
CA GLU A 241 26.18 -52.71 14.52
C GLU A 241 27.43 -53.44 15.05
N GLY A 242 28.38 -52.72 15.64
CA GLY A 242 29.57 -53.32 16.24
C GLY A 242 29.28 -54.23 17.44
N VAL A 243 28.26 -53.91 18.26
CA VAL A 243 27.79 -54.84 19.30
C VAL A 243 27.12 -56.07 18.69
N ARG A 244 26.23 -55.86 17.70
CA ARG A 244 25.50 -56.95 17.01
C ARG A 244 26.44 -57.93 16.30
N ASP A 245 27.46 -57.41 15.62
CA ASP A 245 28.37 -58.19 14.78
C ASP A 245 29.53 -58.81 15.58
N GLY A 246 29.52 -58.67 16.92
CA GLY A 246 30.51 -59.26 17.81
C GLY A 246 31.87 -58.56 17.81
N ILE A 247 31.97 -57.34 17.27
CA ILE A 247 33.20 -56.53 17.23
C ILE A 247 33.64 -56.11 18.65
N ALA A 248 32.70 -56.04 19.59
CA ALA A 248 32.94 -55.87 21.02
C ALA A 248 32.75 -57.21 21.78
N PRO A 249 33.74 -58.13 21.77
CA PRO A 249 33.60 -59.48 22.32
C PRO A 249 33.64 -59.54 23.85
N THR A 250 34.14 -58.51 24.54
CA THR A 250 34.23 -58.48 26.01
C THR A 250 33.12 -57.65 26.64
N GLU A 251 32.70 -58.00 27.86
CA GLU A 251 31.66 -57.27 28.60
C GLU A 251 32.04 -55.78 28.82
N GLU A 252 33.33 -55.50 29.03
CA GLU A 252 33.85 -54.15 29.19
C GLU A 252 33.75 -53.32 27.89
N GLN A 253 34.06 -53.93 26.74
CA GLN A 253 33.88 -53.28 25.43
C GLN A 253 32.40 -53.06 25.10
N GLN A 254 31.52 -53.99 25.46
CA GLN A 254 30.07 -53.83 25.28
C GLN A 254 29.53 -52.67 26.14
N LYS A 255 29.93 -52.59 27.43
CA LYS A 255 29.57 -51.45 28.30
C LYS A 255 30.07 -50.13 27.73
N ARG A 256 31.30 -50.10 27.20
CA ARG A 256 31.84 -48.90 26.54
C ARG A 256 31.03 -48.50 25.30
N TYR A 257 30.68 -49.45 24.43
CA TYR A 257 29.89 -49.20 23.23
C TYR A 257 28.49 -48.70 23.58
N MET A 258 27.84 -49.33 24.57
CA MET A 258 26.53 -48.91 25.08
C MET A 258 26.59 -47.49 25.68
N GLY A 259 27.65 -47.18 26.42
CA GLY A 259 27.89 -45.84 26.96
C GLY A 259 28.05 -44.78 25.86
N ILE A 260 28.72 -45.12 24.75
CA ILE A 260 28.84 -44.22 23.59
C ILE A 260 27.47 -44.04 22.93
N ILE A 261 26.72 -45.11 22.69
CA ILE A 261 25.37 -45.03 22.11
C ILE A 261 24.47 -44.12 22.95
N LEU A 262 24.45 -44.32 24.27
CA LEU A 262 23.64 -43.52 25.19
C LEU A 262 24.08 -42.05 25.19
N LYS A 263 25.39 -41.77 25.24
CA LYS A 263 25.90 -40.40 25.12
C LYS A 263 25.41 -39.75 23.82
N ARG A 264 25.51 -40.44 22.70
CA ARG A 264 25.10 -39.90 21.38
C ARG A 264 23.59 -39.72 21.24
N ALA A 265 22.80 -40.58 21.86
CA ALA A 265 21.34 -40.42 21.89
C ALA A 265 20.95 -39.16 22.69
N ASN A 266 21.58 -38.95 23.85
CA ASN A 266 21.36 -37.75 24.66
C ASN A 266 21.84 -36.47 23.95
N ASP A 267 22.98 -36.52 23.24
CA ASP A 267 23.44 -35.40 22.41
C ASP A 267 22.39 -35.02 21.35
N LEU A 268 21.81 -36.02 20.69
CA LEU A 268 20.78 -35.83 19.66
C LEU A 268 19.47 -35.26 20.25
N ASP A 269 19.07 -35.73 21.43
CA ASP A 269 17.87 -35.25 22.12
C ASP A 269 18.01 -33.76 22.50
N SER A 270 19.15 -33.38 23.08
CA SER A 270 19.45 -31.98 23.39
C SER A 270 19.45 -31.09 22.14
N MET A 271 19.94 -31.59 21.00
CA MET A 271 19.89 -30.84 19.74
C MET A 271 18.46 -30.67 19.22
N LEU A 272 17.60 -31.69 19.37
CA LEU A 272 16.20 -31.60 18.98
C LEU A 272 15.43 -30.61 19.85
N GLU A 273 15.68 -30.57 21.15
CA GLU A 273 15.09 -29.59 22.06
C GLU A 273 15.48 -28.15 21.70
N GLU A 274 16.76 -27.92 21.39
CA GLU A 274 17.26 -26.62 20.96
C GLU A 274 16.65 -26.19 19.62
N LEU A 275 16.50 -27.11 18.67
CA LEU A 275 15.83 -26.84 17.40
C LEU A 275 14.34 -26.53 17.58
N PHE A 276 13.66 -27.28 18.44
CA PHE A 276 12.26 -27.05 18.77
C PHE A 276 12.08 -25.66 19.38
N LEU A 277 12.99 -25.23 20.26
CA LEU A 277 12.98 -23.88 20.79
C LEU A 277 13.11 -22.83 19.68
N ILE A 278 14.12 -22.93 18.80
CA ILE A 278 14.34 -21.95 17.71
C ILE A 278 13.11 -21.83 16.82
N THR A 279 12.49 -22.96 16.47
CA THR A 279 11.31 -22.98 15.60
C THR A 279 10.05 -22.46 16.28
N THR A 280 9.89 -22.66 17.59
CA THR A 280 8.71 -22.21 18.33
C THR A 280 8.77 -20.75 18.80
N LEU A 281 9.98 -20.21 19.01
CA LEU A 281 10.19 -18.82 19.42
C LEU A 281 9.49 -17.81 18.49
N ASN A 282 9.32 -18.14 17.21
CA ASN A 282 8.71 -17.26 16.19
C ASN A 282 7.17 -17.22 16.20
N TYR A 283 6.52 -18.26 16.72
CA TYR A 283 5.08 -18.46 16.54
C TYR A 283 4.29 -18.33 17.85
N LYS A 284 4.94 -18.52 19.01
CA LYS A 284 4.26 -18.51 20.30
C LYS A 284 4.19 -17.10 20.90
N LYS A 285 2.97 -16.71 21.30
CA LYS A 285 2.71 -15.51 22.10
C LYS A 285 3.45 -15.55 23.46
N GLU A 286 3.70 -16.76 23.97
CA GLU A 286 4.44 -17.07 25.22
C GLU A 286 5.93 -16.67 25.15
N SER A 287 6.51 -16.53 23.96
CA SER A 287 7.90 -16.11 23.79
C SER A 287 8.10 -14.61 23.99
N ARG A 288 7.02 -13.82 23.96
CA ARG A 288 7.08 -12.36 24.13
C ARG A 288 7.51 -12.00 25.56
N PRO A 289 8.15 -10.83 25.75
CA PRO A 289 8.32 -10.25 27.07
C PRO A 289 7.00 -10.30 27.86
N SER A 290 7.02 -10.95 29.01
CA SER A 290 5.81 -11.21 29.81
C SER A 290 5.80 -10.44 31.13
N GLU A 291 6.97 -10.02 31.61
CA GLU A 291 7.16 -9.48 32.95
C GLU A 291 8.17 -8.33 32.97
N ARG A 292 7.94 -7.38 33.89
CA ARG A 292 8.87 -6.31 34.22
C ARG A 292 9.88 -6.85 35.24
N ILE A 293 11.13 -7.03 34.83
CA ILE A 293 12.18 -7.68 35.63
C ILE A 293 13.26 -6.66 35.99
N GLU A 294 13.62 -6.58 37.27
CA GLU A 294 14.83 -5.88 37.70
C GLU A 294 16.06 -6.75 37.37
N LEU A 295 16.82 -6.37 36.33
CA LEU A 295 17.88 -7.24 35.79
C LEU A 295 18.97 -7.54 36.82
N GLY A 296 19.34 -6.57 37.65
CA GLY A 296 20.34 -6.78 38.70
C GLY A 296 19.88 -7.80 39.74
N GLN A 297 18.63 -7.70 40.22
CA GLN A 297 18.10 -8.68 41.17
C GLN A 297 18.01 -10.08 40.55
N PHE A 298 17.52 -10.17 39.31
CA PHE A 298 17.44 -11.44 38.60
C PHE A 298 18.81 -12.13 38.46
N VAL A 299 19.85 -11.37 38.11
CA VAL A 299 21.22 -11.92 37.99
C VAL A 299 21.79 -12.31 39.36
N ARG A 300 21.49 -11.56 40.44
CA ARG A 300 21.88 -11.97 41.82
C ARG A 300 21.31 -13.33 42.16
N ASP A 301 19.98 -13.47 42.04
CA ASP A 301 19.26 -14.71 42.39
C ASP A 301 19.76 -15.88 41.53
N PHE A 302 19.92 -15.65 40.23
CA PHE A 302 20.43 -16.67 39.32
C PHE A 302 21.82 -17.17 39.71
N VAL A 303 22.75 -16.27 40.05
CA VAL A 303 24.12 -16.65 40.45
C VAL A 303 24.11 -17.39 41.77
N GLU A 304 23.31 -16.98 42.75
CA GLU A 304 23.17 -17.68 44.03
C GLU A 304 22.65 -19.12 43.85
N ASP A 305 21.61 -19.30 43.04
CA ASP A 305 21.00 -20.61 42.77
C ASP A 305 21.92 -21.57 41.98
N HIS A 306 22.81 -21.02 41.13
CA HIS A 306 23.59 -21.82 40.18
C HIS A 306 25.09 -21.87 40.52
N LEU A 307 25.54 -21.28 41.64
CA LEU A 307 26.96 -21.24 42.00
C LEU A 307 27.58 -22.64 42.14
N ALA A 308 26.95 -23.53 42.92
CA ALA A 308 27.48 -24.86 43.20
C ALA A 308 27.57 -25.78 41.95
N PRO A 309 26.55 -25.83 41.06
CA PRO A 309 26.65 -26.55 39.80
C PRO A 309 27.80 -26.09 38.90
N TYR A 310 28.08 -24.78 38.81
CA TYR A 310 29.17 -24.28 37.97
C TYR A 310 30.55 -24.43 38.62
N GLN A 311 30.65 -24.29 39.95
CA GLN A 311 31.88 -24.60 40.68
C GLN A 311 32.29 -26.07 40.54
N SER A 312 31.33 -27.00 40.58
CA SER A 312 31.62 -28.43 40.34
C SER A 312 32.09 -28.73 38.90
N LYS A 313 31.79 -27.83 37.94
CA LYS A 313 32.32 -27.86 36.56
C LYS A 313 33.64 -27.10 36.41
N GLY A 314 34.23 -26.58 37.50
CA GLY A 314 35.46 -25.80 37.48
C GLY A 314 35.28 -24.39 36.90
N LEU A 315 34.13 -23.75 37.13
CA LEU A 315 33.89 -22.35 36.76
C LEU A 315 33.54 -21.53 38.00
N GLU A 316 34.37 -20.53 38.31
CA GLU A 316 34.08 -19.54 39.35
C GLU A 316 33.35 -18.35 38.74
N ILE A 317 32.19 -18.01 39.32
CA ILE A 317 31.34 -16.92 38.84
C ILE A 317 31.38 -15.78 39.84
N LYS A 318 31.66 -14.57 39.37
CA LYS A 318 31.61 -13.33 40.16
C LYS A 318 30.61 -12.36 39.57
N ALA A 319 29.59 -11.99 40.34
CA ALA A 319 28.64 -10.95 39.96
C ALA A 319 29.08 -9.58 40.49
N ARG A 320 29.07 -8.56 39.62
CA ARG A 320 29.27 -7.15 39.96
C ARG A 320 28.07 -6.37 39.45
N ILE A 321 27.18 -6.01 40.37
CA ILE A 321 25.87 -5.47 40.02
C ILE A 321 25.76 -4.09 40.65
N ALA A 322 25.37 -3.09 39.86
CA ALA A 322 25.11 -1.74 40.36
C ALA A 322 24.02 -1.76 41.45
N THR A 323 24.09 -0.83 42.40
CA THR A 323 23.21 -0.81 43.58
C THR A 323 21.73 -0.64 43.22
N GLU A 324 21.45 0.09 42.14
CA GLU A 324 20.12 0.23 41.54
C GLU A 324 20.24 -0.14 40.07
N THR A 325 19.43 -1.10 39.61
CA THR A 325 19.38 -1.47 38.19
C THR A 325 17.99 -1.23 37.63
N PRO A 326 17.85 -0.59 36.46
CA PRO A 326 16.55 -0.36 35.86
C PRO A 326 15.83 -1.66 35.48
N PHE A 327 14.52 -1.55 35.32
CA PHE A 327 13.68 -2.65 34.86
C PHE A 327 13.80 -2.85 33.35
N ILE A 328 13.69 -4.11 32.94
CA ILE A 328 13.57 -4.54 31.53
C ILE A 328 12.26 -5.29 31.33
N ASN A 329 11.77 -5.35 30.10
CA ASN A 329 10.65 -6.23 29.75
C ASN A 329 11.21 -7.53 29.18
N ALA A 330 11.03 -8.65 29.89
CA ALA A 330 11.59 -9.93 29.49
C ALA A 330 10.69 -11.11 29.92
N ASN A 331 10.98 -12.28 29.37
CA ASN A 331 10.46 -13.55 29.85
C ASN A 331 11.53 -14.18 30.77
N PRO A 332 11.24 -14.44 32.06
CA PRO A 332 12.23 -14.95 33.02
C PRO A 332 12.90 -16.26 32.59
N GLN A 333 12.14 -17.18 32.00
CA GLN A 333 12.63 -18.50 31.57
C GLN A 333 13.60 -18.39 30.40
N LEU A 334 13.29 -17.51 29.44
CA LEU A 334 14.17 -17.24 28.30
C LEU A 334 15.43 -16.49 28.73
N LEU A 335 15.32 -15.54 29.67
CA LEU A 335 16.46 -14.84 30.23
C LEU A 335 17.39 -15.78 31.00
N GLN A 336 16.84 -16.68 31.83
CA GLN A 336 17.61 -17.73 32.49
C GLN A 336 18.37 -18.60 31.48
N ARG A 337 17.71 -18.97 30.38
CA ARG A 337 18.31 -19.79 29.32
C ARG A 337 19.45 -19.06 28.59
N VAL A 338 19.35 -17.74 28.40
CA VAL A 338 20.44 -16.92 27.87
C VAL A 338 21.66 -17.01 28.78
N LEU A 339 21.49 -16.78 30.09
CA LEU A 339 22.60 -16.83 31.05
C LEU A 339 23.23 -18.23 31.11
N GLN A 340 22.40 -19.29 31.17
CA GLN A 340 22.89 -20.68 31.18
C GLN A 340 23.69 -21.02 29.91
N ASN A 341 23.23 -20.58 28.73
CA ASN A 341 23.94 -20.83 27.47
C ASN A 341 25.31 -20.15 27.45
N VAL A 342 25.41 -18.91 27.95
CA VAL A 342 26.71 -18.22 28.05
C VAL A 342 27.63 -18.93 29.04
N LEU A 343 27.17 -19.19 30.26
CA LEU A 343 27.99 -19.81 31.30
C LEU A 343 28.41 -21.25 30.96
N ASN A 344 27.53 -22.03 30.31
CA ASN A 344 27.87 -23.36 29.82
C ASN A 344 28.98 -23.30 28.77
N ASN A 345 28.97 -22.29 27.88
CA ASN A 345 30.06 -22.08 26.95
C ASN A 345 31.36 -21.71 27.70
N SER A 346 31.32 -20.78 28.65
CA SER A 346 32.52 -20.40 29.42
C SER A 346 33.10 -21.58 30.22
N ALA A 347 32.27 -22.40 30.88
CA ALA A 347 32.73 -23.60 31.59
C ALA A 347 33.34 -24.67 30.67
N LYS A 348 32.86 -24.75 29.43
CA LYS A 348 33.30 -25.72 28.43
C LYS A 348 34.61 -25.32 27.75
N TYR A 349 34.79 -24.03 27.47
CA TYR A 349 35.94 -23.51 26.74
C TYR A 349 37.04 -22.93 27.64
N LYS A 350 36.98 -23.14 28.96
CA LYS A 350 38.02 -22.70 29.91
C LYS A 350 39.40 -23.26 29.55
N MET A 351 40.44 -22.48 29.83
CA MET A 351 41.84 -22.85 29.53
C MET A 351 42.53 -23.63 30.66
N THR A 352 41.99 -23.55 31.88
CA THR A 352 42.53 -24.09 33.12
C THR A 352 41.51 -24.97 33.82
N ASP A 353 41.92 -25.71 34.86
CA ASP A 353 41.00 -26.55 35.65
C ASP A 353 39.88 -25.72 36.30
N ILE A 354 40.23 -24.49 36.72
CA ILE A 354 39.32 -23.48 37.24
C ILE A 354 39.35 -22.28 36.29
N GLY A 355 38.25 -22.04 35.58
CA GLY A 355 38.03 -20.84 34.79
C GLY A 355 37.27 -19.78 35.58
N HIS A 356 37.39 -18.52 35.17
CA HIS A 356 36.75 -17.39 35.85
C HIS A 356 35.78 -16.68 34.90
N CYS A 357 34.57 -16.43 35.38
CA CYS A 357 33.56 -15.69 34.67
C CYS A 357 33.06 -14.53 35.53
N VAL A 358 32.99 -13.34 34.95
CA VAL A 358 32.49 -12.14 35.60
C VAL A 358 31.22 -11.69 34.90
N ILE A 359 30.15 -11.48 35.67
CA ILE A 359 28.89 -10.92 35.20
C ILE A 359 28.76 -9.50 35.76
N ASP A 360 28.80 -8.51 34.88
CA ASP A 360 28.62 -7.10 35.18
C ASP A 360 27.23 -6.64 34.74
N VAL A 361 26.46 -6.02 35.64
CA VAL A 361 25.18 -5.39 35.29
C VAL A 361 25.28 -3.88 35.48
N THR A 362 25.11 -3.13 34.40
CA THR A 362 25.21 -1.66 34.36
C THR A 362 24.08 -1.08 33.52
N SER A 363 23.90 0.24 33.51
CA SER A 363 22.90 0.91 32.68
C SER A 363 23.36 2.30 32.29
N ASP A 364 22.85 2.80 31.18
CA ASP A 364 22.91 4.22 30.81
C ASP A 364 21.48 4.83 30.78
N ASP A 365 21.31 5.92 30.03
CA ASP A 365 20.04 6.62 29.92
C ASP A 365 18.95 5.75 29.26
N ASP A 366 19.31 4.96 28.24
CA ASP A 366 18.38 4.27 27.35
C ASP A 366 18.39 2.73 27.51
N PHE A 367 19.51 2.15 27.96
CA PHE A 367 19.74 0.71 27.97
C PHE A 367 20.24 0.18 29.32
N VAL A 368 19.92 -1.08 29.58
CA VAL A 368 20.52 -1.90 30.64
C VAL A 368 21.42 -2.95 30.00
N TYR A 369 22.63 -3.09 30.52
CA TYR A 369 23.66 -3.97 30.01
C TYR A 369 23.95 -5.10 30.99
N CYS A 370 23.90 -6.34 30.52
CA CYS A 370 24.46 -7.50 31.21
C CYS A 370 25.67 -8.00 30.42
N VAL A 371 26.87 -7.79 30.97
CA VAL A 371 28.14 -8.12 30.34
C VAL A 371 28.73 -9.33 31.01
N ILE A 372 28.90 -10.41 30.27
CA ILE A 372 29.47 -11.66 30.77
C ILE A 372 30.85 -11.84 30.12
N SER A 373 31.91 -11.81 30.92
CA SER A 373 33.29 -11.94 30.47
C SER A 373 33.93 -13.19 31.05
N ASP A 374 34.53 -14.02 30.22
CA ASP A 374 35.33 -15.18 30.65
C ASP A 374 36.83 -15.00 30.37
N ASP A 375 37.64 -15.87 30.96
CA ASP A 375 39.09 -15.96 30.79
C ASP A 375 39.51 -17.10 29.84
N GLY A 376 38.61 -17.52 28.94
CA GLY A 376 38.86 -18.56 27.94
C GLY A 376 39.87 -18.14 26.85
N PRO A 377 40.03 -18.94 25.78
CA PRO A 377 40.98 -18.66 24.70
C PRO A 377 40.54 -17.50 23.78
N GLY A 378 39.32 -16.99 23.93
CA GLY A 378 38.70 -16.10 22.96
C GLY A 378 38.45 -16.81 21.61
N VAL A 379 38.24 -16.03 20.56
CA VAL A 379 38.07 -16.55 19.18
C VAL A 379 38.89 -15.74 18.17
N PRO A 380 39.20 -16.29 16.98
CA PRO A 380 39.76 -15.51 15.89
C PRO A 380 38.83 -14.31 15.54
N PRO A 381 39.37 -13.10 15.28
CA PRO A 381 38.55 -11.93 14.97
C PRO A 381 37.57 -12.13 13.81
N GLU A 382 37.99 -12.87 12.78
CA GLU A 382 37.17 -13.23 11.62
C GLU A 382 35.97 -14.14 11.95
N SER A 383 35.99 -14.80 13.11
CA SER A 383 34.92 -15.68 13.56
C SER A 383 33.83 -14.95 14.36
N LEU A 384 34.11 -13.77 14.92
CA LEU A 384 33.19 -13.05 15.80
C LEU A 384 31.81 -12.82 15.17
N GLU A 385 31.77 -12.37 13.91
CA GLU A 385 30.52 -12.13 13.18
C GLU A 385 29.74 -13.42 12.87
N ARG A 386 30.43 -14.56 12.86
CA ARG A 386 29.88 -15.86 12.51
C ARG A 386 29.43 -16.66 13.71
N LEU A 387 29.89 -16.34 14.93
CA LEU A 387 29.57 -17.04 16.18
C LEU A 387 28.07 -17.15 16.47
N MET A 388 27.28 -16.17 16.05
CA MET A 388 25.82 -16.19 16.23
C MET A 388 25.07 -16.92 15.11
N ARG A 389 25.77 -17.46 14.10
CA ARG A 389 25.12 -18.29 13.06
C ARG A 389 24.81 -19.67 13.63
N PRO A 390 23.60 -20.22 13.38
CA PRO A 390 23.28 -21.58 13.79
C PRO A 390 24.33 -22.58 13.28
N PHE A 391 24.71 -23.53 14.12
CA PHE A 391 25.67 -24.61 13.82
C PHE A 391 27.11 -24.16 13.53
N TYR A 392 27.42 -22.87 13.64
CA TYR A 392 28.79 -22.40 13.41
C TYR A 392 29.71 -22.74 14.60
N ARG A 393 30.89 -23.25 14.29
CA ARG A 393 31.96 -23.56 15.25
C ARG A 393 33.30 -23.08 14.67
N VAL A 394 34.16 -22.52 15.53
CA VAL A 394 35.44 -21.92 15.14
C VAL A 394 36.43 -22.98 14.63
N ASP A 395 36.52 -24.14 15.29
CA ASP A 395 37.37 -25.26 14.88
C ASP A 395 36.63 -26.59 15.05
N SER A 396 36.55 -27.38 13.98
CA SER A 396 36.01 -28.75 13.98
C SER A 396 37.04 -29.79 14.43
N SER A 397 38.32 -29.40 14.59
CA SER A 397 39.47 -30.31 14.60
C SER A 397 40.38 -30.24 15.85
N ARG A 398 40.18 -29.29 16.77
CA ARG A 398 40.96 -29.21 18.02
C ARG A 398 40.10 -29.49 19.26
N THR A 399 40.59 -30.43 20.08
CA THR A 399 40.19 -30.81 21.45
C THR A 399 38.68 -30.90 21.72
N ASN A 400 38.15 -32.13 21.77
CA ASN A 400 36.72 -32.46 21.96
C ASN A 400 35.76 -32.00 20.85
N PRO A 401 35.87 -32.54 19.61
CA PRO A 401 34.87 -32.35 18.57
C PRO A 401 33.45 -32.83 18.96
N GLN A 402 33.34 -33.64 20.02
CA GLN A 402 32.11 -34.32 20.41
C GLN A 402 31.13 -33.52 21.28
N GLU A 403 31.48 -32.34 21.78
CA GLU A 403 30.61 -31.58 22.70
C GLU A 403 30.16 -30.26 22.07
N GLY A 404 28.84 -30.00 22.08
CA GLY A 404 28.17 -28.74 21.68
C GLY A 404 27.52 -28.74 20.29
N SER A 405 26.25 -28.35 20.26
CA SER A 405 25.39 -28.26 19.07
C SER A 405 25.69 -27.08 18.13
N GLY A 406 26.42 -26.05 18.60
CA GLY A 406 26.60 -24.81 17.85
C GLY A 406 25.34 -23.94 17.75
N LEU A 407 24.29 -24.24 18.53
CA LEU A 407 23.04 -23.48 18.55
C LEU A 407 22.92 -22.48 19.71
N GLY A 408 23.75 -22.61 20.75
CA GLY A 408 23.62 -21.78 21.96
C GLY A 408 23.64 -20.27 21.69
N LEU A 409 24.58 -19.78 20.89
CA LEU A 409 24.71 -18.35 20.56
C LEU A 409 23.64 -17.86 19.58
N SER A 410 23.15 -18.70 18.68
CA SER A 410 22.04 -18.33 17.79
C SER A 410 20.71 -18.27 18.55
N ILE A 411 20.52 -19.12 19.56
CA ILE A 411 19.40 -19.04 20.51
C ILE A 411 19.46 -17.73 21.30
N ILE A 412 20.63 -17.37 21.84
CA ILE A 412 20.81 -16.12 22.59
C ILE A 412 20.43 -14.92 21.72
N ARG A 413 20.96 -14.86 20.49
CA ARG A 413 20.59 -13.81 19.53
C ARG A 413 19.08 -13.75 19.31
N ARG A 414 18.42 -14.90 19.10
CA ARG A 414 16.99 -14.93 18.83
C ARG A 414 16.15 -14.48 20.02
N ILE A 415 16.52 -14.88 21.24
CA ILE A 415 15.86 -14.45 22.47
C ILE A 415 16.01 -12.94 22.65
N MET A 416 17.21 -12.40 22.43
CA MET A 416 17.47 -10.97 22.57
C MET A 416 16.73 -10.14 21.52
N GLU A 417 16.60 -10.63 20.28
CA GLU A 417 15.74 -10.01 19.25
C GLU A 417 14.27 -9.93 19.71
N ILE A 418 13.76 -10.93 20.44
CA ILE A 418 12.39 -10.92 20.97
C ILE A 418 12.24 -9.92 22.12
N PHE A 419 13.30 -9.70 22.89
CA PHE A 419 13.35 -8.68 23.95
C PHE A 419 13.64 -7.28 23.41
N GLU A 420 13.65 -7.09 22.09
CA GLU A 420 14.01 -5.83 21.42
C GLU A 420 15.42 -5.33 21.80
N GLY A 421 16.27 -6.26 22.25
CA GLY A 421 17.64 -6.03 22.68
C GLY A 421 18.67 -6.39 21.62
N ARG A 422 19.95 -6.25 21.98
CA ARG A 422 21.09 -6.57 21.10
C ARG A 422 22.11 -7.44 21.82
N VAL A 423 22.88 -8.19 21.03
CA VAL A 423 23.99 -9.01 21.50
C VAL A 423 25.25 -8.57 20.77
N VAL A 424 26.29 -8.23 21.53
CA VAL A 424 27.62 -7.93 21.00
C VAL A 424 28.61 -8.93 21.59
N ILE A 425 29.52 -9.44 20.76
CA ILE A 425 30.55 -10.39 21.18
C ILE A 425 31.91 -9.78 20.85
N GLU A 426 32.79 -9.72 21.85
CA GLU A 426 34.13 -9.13 21.74
C GLU A 426 35.16 -10.04 22.40
N ASN A 427 36.41 -10.02 21.93
CA ASN A 427 37.50 -10.65 22.66
C ASN A 427 37.97 -9.76 23.81
N VAL A 428 38.31 -10.40 24.94
CA VAL A 428 38.99 -9.75 26.06
C VAL A 428 40.50 -9.86 25.85
N ARG A 429 41.24 -8.80 26.19
CA ARG A 429 42.72 -8.84 26.19
C ARG A 429 43.22 -9.16 27.60
N PRO A 430 44.25 -10.01 27.76
CA PRO A 430 45.03 -10.70 26.72
C PRO A 430 44.35 -11.96 26.14
N HIS A 431 43.37 -12.53 26.83
CA HIS A 431 42.55 -13.66 26.37
C HIS A 431 41.15 -13.56 26.99
N GLY A 432 40.19 -14.32 26.45
CA GLY A 432 38.81 -14.38 26.93
C GLY A 432 37.78 -13.91 25.92
N LEU A 433 36.51 -14.21 26.19
CA LEU A 433 35.38 -13.74 25.41
C LEU A 433 34.45 -12.91 26.30
N ARG A 434 33.95 -11.80 25.74
CA ARG A 434 32.95 -10.94 26.36
C ARG A 434 31.68 -10.97 25.52
N ILE A 435 30.57 -11.27 26.17
CA ILE A 435 29.22 -11.20 25.60
C ILE A 435 28.47 -10.08 26.30
N ILE A 436 28.01 -9.10 25.52
CA ILE A 436 27.29 -7.92 25.97
C ILE A 436 25.84 -8.09 25.55
N LEU A 437 24.94 -8.20 26.53
CA LEU A 437 23.50 -8.25 26.33
C LEU A 437 22.93 -6.87 26.63
N GLU A 438 22.38 -6.21 25.61
CA GLU A 438 21.80 -4.88 25.70
C GLU A 438 20.27 -5.00 25.70
N PHE A 439 19.62 -4.41 26.71
CA PHE A 439 18.16 -4.42 26.85
C PHE A 439 17.63 -2.98 26.88
N PRO A 440 16.54 -2.66 26.16
CA PRO A 440 15.91 -1.35 26.27
C PRO A 440 15.36 -1.16 27.69
N LYS A 441 15.66 -0.01 28.29
CA LYS A 441 15.16 0.36 29.61
C LYS A 441 13.65 0.57 29.56
N GLN A 442 12.93 -0.01 30.50
CA GLN A 442 11.54 0.34 30.74
C GLN A 442 11.49 1.61 31.60
N GLY A 443 10.82 2.65 31.09
CA GLY A 443 10.50 3.83 31.88
C GLY A 443 9.71 3.44 33.13
N GLU A 444 9.86 4.21 34.21
CA GLU A 444 8.90 4.13 35.31
C GLU A 444 7.54 4.58 34.77
N GLU A 445 6.56 3.66 34.70
CA GLU A 445 5.17 4.07 34.53
C GLU A 445 4.84 5.02 35.68
N SER A 446 4.52 6.27 35.33
CA SER A 446 4.10 7.32 36.26
C SER A 446 2.71 7.05 36.82
#